data_AF-A0A820HRD8-F1
#
_entry.id   AF-A0A820HRD8-F1
#
_cell.length_a   1.000
_cell.length_b   1.000
_cell.length_c   1.000
_cell.angle_alpha   90.00
_cell.angle_beta   90.00
_cell.angle_gamma   90.00
#
_symmetry.space_group_name_H-M   'P 1'
#
loop_
_entity.id
_entity.type
_entity.pdbx_description
1 polymer ?
#
loop_
_entity_poly.entity_id
_entity_poly.type
_entity_poly.pdbx_seq_one_letter_code
_entity_poly.pdbx_strand_id
1 'polypeptide(L)'
;IERHDNAIVAKLPDAKTIVPREKPVPKPKPLTKWQKFAQSKGIVKQKKSKFVWDEQKKEWGRRYGYKKANDESKVWLMEVPTSADPNEDQFAKKSAAKKERVAKNEFQRLKNIARANKINVRNDGAIINKKSTTND
;
A
#
# COMPACT_ATOMS: atom_id res chain seq x y z
N ILE A 1 -35.39 25.52 13.19
CA ILE A 1 -35.46 24.64 14.37
C ILE A 1 -35.50 23.21 13.84
N GLU A 2 -34.50 22.40 14.17
CA GLU A 2 -34.50 20.98 13.80
C GLU A 2 -34.77 20.13 15.04
N ARG A 3 -35.50 19.03 14.85
CA ARG A 3 -35.74 18.05 15.90
C ARG A 3 -34.81 16.87 15.65
N HIS A 4 -33.86 16.66 16.56
CA HIS A 4 -33.01 15.47 16.57
C HIS A 4 -33.34 14.64 17.80
N ASP A 5 -33.68 13.38 17.56
CA ASP A 5 -34.09 12.35 18.50
C ASP A 5 -35.18 12.78 19.50
N ASN A 6 -34.82 13.50 20.58
CA ASN A 6 -35.74 13.99 21.61
C ASN A 6 -35.51 15.45 22.02
N ALA A 7 -34.68 16.20 21.29
CA ALA A 7 -34.34 17.58 21.61
C ALA A 7 -34.60 18.52 20.43
N ILE A 8 -35.08 19.71 20.77
CA ILE A 8 -35.28 20.80 19.82
C ILE A 8 -33.98 21.61 19.80
N VAL A 9 -33.30 21.63 18.65
CA VAL A 9 -32.04 22.36 18.46
C VAL A 9 -32.18 23.49 17.45
N ALA A 10 -31.47 24.58 17.73
CA ALA A 10 -31.32 25.72 16.82
C ALA A 10 -30.05 25.57 15.97
N LYS A 11 -30.14 25.89 14.68
CA LYS A 11 -28.94 26.00 13.82
C LYS A 11 -28.30 27.37 14.06
N LEU A 12 -27.08 27.36 14.59
CA LEU A 12 -26.27 28.56 14.67
C LEU A 12 -25.71 28.90 13.28
N PRO A 13 -25.50 30.19 12.96
CA PRO A 13 -24.80 30.59 11.75
C PRO A 13 -23.31 30.19 11.83
N ASP A 14 -22.67 30.04 10.67
CA ASP A 14 -21.23 29.80 10.60
C ASP A 14 -20.45 30.92 11.29
N ALA A 15 -19.35 30.54 11.96
CA ALA A 15 -18.51 31.49 12.66
C ALA A 15 -17.89 32.50 11.67
N LYS A 16 -18.19 33.80 11.87
CA LYS A 16 -17.67 34.90 11.03
C LYS A 16 -16.25 35.32 11.42
N THR A 17 -15.90 35.14 12.70
CA THR A 17 -14.61 35.58 13.24
C THR A 17 -13.52 34.59 12.86
N ILE A 18 -12.51 35.04 12.12
CA ILE A 18 -11.36 34.23 11.74
C ILE A 18 -10.42 34.14 12.94
N VAL A 19 -10.28 32.94 13.50
CA VAL A 19 -9.34 32.66 14.60
C VAL A 19 -8.09 31.94 14.08
N PRO A 20 -6.91 32.15 14.68
CA PRO A 20 -5.71 31.43 14.28
C PRO A 20 -5.88 29.93 14.56
N ARG A 21 -5.40 29.09 13.65
CA ARG A 21 -5.42 27.64 13.83
C ARG A 21 -4.35 27.23 14.83
N GLU A 22 -4.69 26.28 15.70
CA GLU A 22 -3.71 25.64 16.61
C GLU A 22 -2.61 24.93 15.83
N LYS A 23 -2.99 24.21 14.76
CA LYS A 23 -2.07 23.41 13.95
C LYS A 23 -2.01 23.93 12.51
N PRO A 24 -0.81 23.92 11.90
CA PRO A 24 -0.65 24.31 10.52
C PRO A 24 -1.49 23.40 9.62
N VAL A 25 -1.85 23.91 8.44
CA VAL A 25 -2.53 23.11 7.43
C VAL A 25 -1.64 21.91 7.07
N PRO A 26 -2.19 20.68 7.02
CA PRO A 26 -1.42 19.51 6.64
C PRO A 26 -0.74 19.72 5.29
N LYS A 27 0.59 19.54 5.24
CA LYS A 27 1.35 19.67 4.00
C LYS A 27 0.89 18.60 3.00
N PRO A 28 0.82 18.91 1.69
CA PRO A 28 0.49 17.92 0.69
C PRO A 28 1.53 16.79 0.72
N LYS A 29 1.05 15.55 0.60
CA LYS A 29 1.93 14.38 0.62
C LYS A 29 2.86 14.42 -0.60
N PRO A 30 4.18 14.27 -0.42
CA PRO A 30 5.10 14.23 -1.55
C PRO A 30 4.82 13.00 -2.41
N LEU A 31 4.97 13.15 -3.73
CA LEU A 31 4.77 12.05 -4.67
C LEU A 31 5.79 10.92 -4.45
N THR A 32 5.30 9.69 -4.37
CA THR A 32 6.14 8.48 -4.32
C THR A 32 6.88 8.26 -5.63
N LYS A 33 7.95 7.45 -5.62
CA LYS A 33 8.72 7.13 -6.84
C LYS A 33 7.83 6.56 -7.96
N TRP A 34 6.89 5.67 -7.61
CA TRP A 34 5.95 5.10 -8.57
C TRP A 34 4.97 6.13 -9.12
N GLN A 35 4.45 7.05 -8.30
CA GLN A 35 3.55 8.11 -8.79
C GLN A 35 4.26 9.07 -9.75
N LYS A 36 5.52 9.43 -9.45
CA LYS A 36 6.34 10.24 -10.38
C LYS A 36 6.53 9.52 -11.73
N PHE A 37 6.81 8.22 -11.68
CA PHE A 37 6.93 7.39 -12.89
C PHE A 37 5.60 7.25 -13.64
N ALA A 38 4.50 7.02 -12.92
CA ALA A 38 3.18 6.91 -13.53
C ALA A 38 2.76 8.22 -14.20
N GLN A 39 3.06 9.37 -13.57
CA GLN A 39 2.80 10.68 -14.15
C GLN A 39 3.64 10.91 -15.42
N SER A 40 4.94 10.59 -15.40
CA SER A 40 5.80 10.77 -16.59
C SER A 40 5.45 9.82 -17.73
N LYS A 41 4.89 8.66 -17.43
CA LYS A 41 4.43 7.68 -18.43
C LYS A 41 2.94 7.82 -18.80
N GLY A 42 2.21 8.76 -18.20
CA GLY A 42 0.77 8.92 -18.43
C GLY A 42 -0.08 7.72 -17.96
N ILE A 43 0.41 6.92 -17.00
CA ILE A 43 -0.30 5.75 -16.49
C ILE A 43 -1.41 6.21 -15.54
N VAL A 44 -2.66 6.09 -15.99
CA VAL A 44 -3.85 6.43 -15.21
C VAL A 44 -4.33 5.22 -14.40
N LYS A 45 -4.66 5.44 -13.12
CA LYS A 45 -5.21 4.39 -12.25
C LYS A 45 -6.66 4.07 -12.64
N GLN A 46 -6.89 2.87 -13.13
CA GLN A 46 -8.24 2.37 -13.43
C GLN A 46 -8.88 1.68 -12.21
N LYS A 47 -10.21 1.79 -12.10
CA LYS A 47 -11.00 1.09 -11.07
C LYS A 47 -11.07 -0.40 -11.44
N LYS A 48 -10.61 -1.26 -10.53
CA LYS A 48 -10.69 -2.72 -10.70
C LYS A 48 -11.90 -3.28 -9.96
N SER A 49 -12.56 -4.27 -10.54
CA SER A 49 -13.67 -5.00 -9.90
C SER A 49 -13.19 -5.77 -8.67
N LYS A 50 -14.08 -5.87 -7.66
CA LYS A 50 -13.85 -6.65 -6.44
C LYS A 50 -14.01 -8.16 -6.69
N PHE A 51 -14.92 -8.52 -7.58
CA PHE A 51 -15.18 -9.90 -7.99
C PHE A 51 -14.51 -10.19 -9.33
N VAL A 52 -14.01 -11.41 -9.46
CA VAL A 52 -13.36 -11.98 -10.65
C VAL A 52 -13.97 -13.36 -10.87
N TRP A 53 -14.32 -13.67 -12.10
CA TRP A 53 -14.83 -14.98 -12.49
C TRP A 53 -13.72 -16.03 -12.34
N ASP A 54 -14.02 -17.12 -11.64
CA ASP A 54 -13.15 -18.28 -11.49
C ASP A 54 -13.61 -19.34 -12.50
N GLU A 55 -12.79 -19.60 -13.53
CA GLU A 55 -13.13 -20.54 -14.60
C GLU A 55 -13.23 -21.98 -14.13
N GLN A 56 -12.43 -22.38 -13.13
CA GLN A 56 -12.40 -23.75 -12.64
C GLN A 56 -13.66 -24.07 -11.82
N LYS A 57 -14.09 -23.12 -10.99
CA LYS A 57 -15.27 -23.29 -10.13
C LYS A 57 -16.58 -22.80 -10.78
N LYS A 58 -16.48 -22.10 -11.91
CA LYS A 58 -17.61 -21.42 -12.58
C LYS A 58 -18.40 -20.53 -11.62
N GLU A 59 -17.69 -19.80 -10.75
CA GLU A 59 -18.29 -18.92 -9.75
C GLU A 59 -17.58 -17.56 -9.68
N TRP A 60 -18.28 -16.52 -9.20
CA TRP A 60 -17.68 -15.23 -8.93
C TRP A 60 -16.96 -15.24 -7.58
N GLY A 61 -15.62 -15.30 -7.62
CA GLY A 61 -14.77 -15.19 -6.44
C GLY A 61 -14.32 -13.74 -6.17
N ARG A 62 -13.86 -13.46 -4.96
CA ARG A 62 -13.21 -12.17 -4.66
C ARG A 62 -11.81 -12.12 -5.29
N ARG A 63 -11.32 -10.95 -5.66
CA ARG A 63 -9.95 -10.79 -6.19
C ARG A 63 -8.86 -11.10 -5.15
N TYR A 64 -9.15 -10.83 -3.87
CA TYR A 64 -8.26 -11.08 -2.74
C TYR A 64 -9.08 -11.40 -1.49
N GLY A 65 -8.45 -12.03 -0.49
CA GLY A 65 -9.08 -12.40 0.79
C GLY A 65 -9.62 -13.83 0.81
N TYR A 66 -10.61 -14.08 1.67
CA TYR A 66 -11.24 -15.39 1.82
C TYR A 66 -11.97 -15.82 0.55
N LYS A 67 -11.85 -17.11 0.19
CA LYS A 67 -12.42 -17.71 -1.04
C LYS A 67 -12.17 -16.85 -2.29
N LYS A 68 -10.92 -16.37 -2.47
CA LYS A 68 -10.56 -15.62 -3.66
C LYS A 68 -10.61 -16.49 -4.92
N ALA A 69 -10.89 -15.86 -6.05
CA ALA A 69 -10.74 -16.48 -7.36
C ALA A 69 -9.26 -16.83 -7.62
N ASN A 70 -9.01 -17.91 -8.37
CA ASN A 70 -7.67 -18.36 -8.77
C ASN A 70 -6.71 -18.54 -7.58
N ASP A 71 -7.12 -19.37 -6.62
CA ASP A 71 -6.36 -19.57 -5.39
C ASP A 71 -5.16 -20.50 -5.58
N GLU A 72 -3.99 -19.89 -5.78
CA GLU A 72 -2.70 -20.56 -5.93
C GLU A 72 -2.33 -21.55 -4.83
N SER A 73 -2.89 -21.45 -3.62
CA SER A 73 -2.61 -22.38 -2.50
C SER A 73 -3.48 -23.64 -2.50
N LYS A 74 -4.55 -23.68 -3.29
CA LYS A 74 -5.42 -24.87 -3.41
C LYS A 74 -5.00 -25.79 -4.55
N VAL A 75 -3.91 -25.46 -5.23
CA VAL A 75 -3.32 -26.31 -6.25
C VAL A 75 -2.68 -27.51 -5.56
N TRP A 76 -3.21 -28.70 -5.82
CA TRP A 76 -2.79 -29.96 -5.20
C TRP A 76 -1.59 -30.61 -5.91
N LEU A 77 -1.36 -30.27 -7.18
CA LEU A 77 -0.28 -30.79 -8.01
C LEU A 77 0.42 -29.64 -8.72
N MET A 78 1.76 -29.60 -8.63
CA MET A 78 2.59 -28.63 -9.35
C MET A 78 3.63 -29.40 -10.16
N GLU A 79 3.69 -29.11 -11.46
CA GLU A 79 4.67 -29.72 -12.36
C GLU A 79 6.07 -29.18 -12.05
N VAL A 80 7.03 -30.09 -11.89
CA VAL A 80 8.44 -29.75 -11.71
C VAL A 80 9.06 -29.57 -13.10
N PRO A 81 9.63 -28.39 -13.44
CA PRO A 81 10.31 -28.20 -14.70
C PRO A 81 11.49 -29.16 -14.86
N THR A 82 11.71 -29.70 -16.05
CA THR A 82 12.80 -30.66 -16.34
C THR A 82 14.20 -30.09 -16.04
N SER A 83 14.34 -28.76 -16.00
CA SER A 83 15.60 -28.08 -15.68
C SER A 83 15.84 -27.85 -14.18
N ALA A 84 14.87 -28.16 -13.32
CA ALA A 84 14.99 -27.95 -11.88
C ALA A 84 15.59 -29.18 -11.19
N ASP A 85 16.22 -28.97 -10.03
CA ASP A 85 16.69 -30.06 -9.18
C ASP A 85 15.49 -30.90 -8.70
N PRO A 86 15.46 -32.22 -8.97
CA PRO A 86 14.38 -33.11 -8.52
C PRO A 86 14.14 -33.11 -7.01
N ASN A 87 15.11 -32.72 -6.19
CA ASN A 87 15.00 -32.69 -4.73
C ASN A 87 14.48 -31.37 -4.16
N GLU A 88 14.25 -30.33 -4.99
CA GLU A 88 13.77 -29.03 -4.52
C GLU A 88 12.24 -28.96 -4.41
N ASP A 89 11.72 -28.65 -3.21
CA ASP A 89 10.29 -28.42 -3.00
C ASP A 89 9.82 -27.12 -3.66
N GLN A 90 9.06 -27.27 -4.76
CA GLN A 90 8.52 -26.16 -5.53
C GLN A 90 7.48 -25.33 -4.75
N PHE A 91 6.74 -25.92 -3.81
CA PHE A 91 5.80 -25.19 -2.96
C PHE A 91 6.54 -24.28 -1.96
N ALA A 92 7.63 -24.79 -1.37
CA ALA A 92 8.50 -23.99 -0.51
C ALA A 92 9.12 -22.82 -1.29
N LYS A 93 9.64 -23.07 -2.49
CA LYS A 93 10.20 -22.04 -3.38
C LYS A 93 9.20 -20.94 -3.71
N LYS A 94 7.97 -21.31 -4.10
CA LYS A 94 6.88 -20.36 -4.38
C LYS A 94 6.52 -19.51 -3.15
N SER A 95 6.48 -20.15 -1.98
CA SER A 95 6.22 -19.47 -0.71
C SER A 95 7.33 -18.49 -0.34
N ALA A 96 8.60 -18.87 -0.53
CA ALA A 96 9.76 -18.01 -0.32
C ALA A 96 9.75 -16.81 -1.27
N ALA A 97 9.53 -17.03 -2.57
CA ALA A 97 9.42 -15.97 -3.57
C ALA A 97 8.29 -14.98 -3.26
N LYS A 98 7.15 -15.47 -2.76
CA LYS A 98 6.05 -14.62 -2.29
C LYS A 98 6.47 -13.77 -1.08
N LYS A 99 7.14 -14.35 -0.09
CA LYS A 99 7.65 -13.62 1.09
C LYS A 99 8.63 -12.54 0.66
N GLU A 100 9.56 -12.85 -0.23
CA GLU A 100 10.55 -11.90 -0.76
C GLU A 100 9.86 -10.72 -1.48
N ARG A 101 8.88 -11.01 -2.34
CA ARG A 101 8.11 -9.96 -3.04
C ARG A 101 7.36 -9.05 -2.07
N VAL A 102 6.80 -9.60 -0.98
CA VAL A 102 6.14 -8.83 0.07
C VAL A 102 7.16 -7.97 0.82
N ALA A 103 8.29 -8.54 1.24
CA ALA A 103 9.37 -7.81 1.91
C ALA A 103 9.92 -6.67 1.04
N LYS A 104 10.12 -6.91 -0.26
CA LYS A 104 10.56 -5.90 -1.23
C LYS A 104 9.57 -4.76 -1.40
N ASN A 105 8.26 -5.02 -1.28
CA ASN A 105 7.23 -3.98 -1.29
C ASN A 105 7.32 -3.11 -0.03
N GLU A 106 7.41 -3.74 1.14
CA GLU A 106 7.51 -3.01 2.42
C GLU A 106 8.80 -2.18 2.49
N PHE A 107 9.93 -2.73 2.03
CA PHE A 107 11.19 -2.00 1.94
C PHE A 107 11.07 -0.75 1.04
N GLN A 108 10.41 -0.87 -0.12
CA GLN A 108 10.16 0.28 -1.00
C GLN A 108 9.23 1.31 -0.37
N ARG A 109 8.21 0.86 0.38
CA ARG A 109 7.31 1.73 1.15
C ARG A 109 8.11 2.52 2.20
N LEU A 110 8.94 1.86 2.99
CA LEU A 110 9.80 2.51 3.99
C LEU A 110 10.76 3.52 3.34
N LYS A 111 11.38 3.17 2.20
CA LYS A 111 12.25 4.08 1.45
C LYS A 111 11.50 5.31 0.92
N ASN A 112 10.23 5.18 0.54
CA ASN A 112 9.40 6.32 0.14
C ASN A 112 9.03 7.21 1.34
N ILE A 113 8.71 6.62 2.49
CA ILE A 113 8.44 7.36 3.73
C ILE A 113 9.69 8.13 4.18
N ALA A 114 10.86 7.48 4.16
CA ALA A 114 12.13 8.12 4.50
C ALA A 114 12.42 9.33 3.60
N ARG A 115 12.23 9.20 2.27
CA ARG A 115 12.37 10.33 1.33
C ARG A 115 11.38 11.45 1.61
N ALA A 116 10.13 11.11 1.94
CA ALA A 116 9.10 12.08 2.29
C ALA A 116 9.49 12.89 3.53
N ASN A 117 10.11 12.24 4.52
CA ASN A 117 10.59 12.84 5.75
C ASN A 117 12.01 13.41 5.66
N LYS A 118 12.65 13.38 4.47
CA LYS A 118 14.05 13.80 4.23
C LYS A 118 15.08 13.09 5.13
N ILE A 119 14.79 11.86 5.56
CA ILE A 119 15.71 11.02 6.34
C ILE A 119 16.68 10.36 5.36
N ASN A 120 17.99 10.46 5.65
CA ASN A 120 19.01 9.81 4.85
C ASN A 120 19.14 8.34 5.27
N VAL A 121 18.79 7.42 4.37
CA VAL A 121 18.81 5.97 4.62
C VAL A 121 19.74 5.31 3.60
N ARG A 122 20.71 4.54 4.09
CA ARG A 122 21.63 3.74 3.27
C ARG A 122 20.90 2.57 2.59
N ASN A 123 21.55 1.92 1.63
CA ASN A 123 20.96 0.82 0.89
C ASN A 123 20.73 -0.44 1.74
N ASP A 124 21.45 -0.59 2.85
CA ASP A 124 21.30 -1.62 3.88
C ASP A 124 20.14 -1.34 4.87
N GLY A 125 19.46 -0.20 4.75
CA GLY A 125 18.38 0.20 5.66
C GLY A 125 18.85 0.96 6.90
N ALA A 126 20.15 1.17 7.08
CA ALA A 126 20.67 1.96 8.20
C ALA A 126 20.39 3.46 8.01
N ILE A 127 19.94 4.12 9.08
CA ILE A 127 19.70 5.56 9.10
C ILE A 127 21.05 6.26 9.28
N ILE A 128 21.43 7.13 8.35
CA ILE A 128 22.60 8.00 8.52
C ILE A 128 22.16 9.20 9.34
N ASN A 129 22.50 9.22 10.62
CA ASN A 129 22.46 10.45 11.41
C ASN A 129 23.51 11.40 10.85
N LYS A 130 23.10 12.49 10.19
CA LYS A 130 24.01 13.62 9.99
C LYS A 130 24.30 14.17 11.39
N LYS A 131 25.54 13.99 11.88
CA LYS A 131 26.04 14.81 12.99
C LYS A 131 25.80 16.27 12.61
N SER A 132 25.14 17.02 13.48
CA SER A 132 24.99 18.46 13.35
C SER A 132 26.38 19.06 13.15
N THR A 133 26.61 19.70 12.01
CA THR A 133 27.70 20.65 11.88
C THR A 133 27.34 21.82 12.80
N THR A 134 27.98 21.87 13.97
CA THR A 134 28.14 23.10 14.74
C THR A 134 28.84 24.07 13.80
N ASN A 135 28.16 25.14 13.40
CA ASN A 135 28.85 26.31 12.88
C ASN A 135 29.11 27.20 14.09
N ASP A 136 30.39 27.45 14.35
CA ASP A 136 30.86 28.59 15.14
C ASP A 136 30.35 29.92 14.56
#